data_AF-A0A7C4KHQ9-F1
#
_entry.id   AF-A0A7C4KHQ9-F1
#
_cell.length_a   1.000
_cell.length_b   1.000
_cell.length_c   1.000
_cell.angle_alpha   90.00
_cell.angle_beta   90.00
_cell.angle_gamma   90.00
#
_symmetry.space_group_name_H-M   'P 1'
#
loop_
_entity.id
_entity.type
_entity.pdbx_description
1 polymer ?
#
loop_
_entity_poly.entity_id
_entity_poly.type
_entity_poly.pdbx_seq_one_letter_code
_entity_poly.pdbx_strand_id
1 'polypeptide(L)'
;MKTIETRSVSLSGLLATLSLVLFCTLNTHAQGLIWSASHSAGNSAPLASWQVAFDHVSDPSFPIYPSLNPVTGIFSMTIATNDTGRTFAANALNEPGFAGFVAGLTDGENGHLRFQDGSGAVQPWHEQDFLGRSALAPDLAGYNITEIAFRVNNFYDYFDVPEDRWFRTLEYSLDFYGAPVPEPSTYALLALGAAALLMWRKARRPTTETKIGNE
;
A
#
# COMPACT_ATOMS: atom_id res chain seq x y z
N MET A 1 13.68 63.66 -7.70
CA MET A 1 12.68 62.80 -8.39
C MET A 1 13.24 61.39 -8.42
N LYS A 2 12.64 60.43 -7.71
CA LYS A 2 13.14 59.05 -7.59
C LYS A 2 12.42 58.18 -8.63
N THR A 3 13.16 57.64 -9.59
CA THR A 3 12.65 56.73 -10.61
C THR A 3 12.41 55.36 -9.99
N ILE A 4 11.18 54.87 -10.03
CA ILE A 4 10.81 53.54 -9.54
C ILE A 4 10.94 52.56 -10.71
N GLU A 5 11.95 51.70 -10.67
CA GLU A 5 12.08 50.56 -11.59
C GLU A 5 11.01 49.51 -11.25
N THR A 6 10.06 49.32 -12.16
CA THR A 6 9.12 48.20 -12.11
C THR A 6 9.77 47.00 -12.79
N ARG A 7 10.33 46.09 -11.99
CA ARG A 7 10.86 44.81 -12.48
C ARG A 7 9.69 43.93 -12.94
N SER A 8 9.60 43.71 -14.25
CA SER A 8 8.66 42.75 -14.85
C SER A 8 9.07 41.33 -14.45
N VAL A 9 8.25 40.66 -13.66
CA VAL A 9 8.38 39.21 -13.42
C VAL A 9 8.05 38.50 -14.74
N SER A 10 8.98 37.70 -15.27
CA SER A 10 8.74 37.00 -16.53
C SER A 10 7.64 35.95 -16.34
N LEU A 11 6.72 35.86 -17.31
CA LEU A 11 5.64 34.87 -17.32
C LEU A 11 6.17 33.44 -17.17
N SER A 12 7.38 33.17 -17.68
CA SER A 12 8.11 31.91 -17.54
C SER A 12 8.50 31.61 -16.09
N GLY A 13 8.93 32.62 -15.31
CA GLY A 13 9.24 32.47 -13.89
C GLY A 13 7.99 32.20 -13.05
N LEU A 14 6.86 32.82 -13.41
CA LEU A 14 5.57 32.62 -12.74
C LEU A 14 4.98 31.23 -13.01
N LEU A 15 5.10 30.73 -14.24
CA LEU A 15 4.70 29.36 -14.61
C LEU A 15 5.57 28.30 -13.94
N ALA A 16 6.88 28.51 -13.87
CA ALA A 16 7.79 27.57 -13.22
C ALA A 16 7.55 27.47 -11.70
N THR A 17 7.28 28.60 -11.04
CA THR A 17 6.95 28.62 -9.61
C THR A 17 5.55 28.07 -9.32
N LEU A 18 4.55 28.35 -10.18
CA LEU A 18 3.21 27.77 -10.03
C LEU A 18 3.23 26.24 -10.20
N SER A 19 3.97 25.71 -11.20
CA SER A 19 4.16 24.26 -11.36
C SER A 19 4.85 23.65 -10.15
N LEU A 20 5.92 24.27 -9.64
CA LEU A 20 6.64 23.74 -8.48
C LEU A 20 5.75 23.69 -7.22
N VAL A 21 4.93 24.72 -6.98
CA VAL A 21 4.00 24.76 -5.85
C VAL A 21 2.85 23.76 -6.03
N LEU A 22 2.34 23.55 -7.25
CA LEU A 22 1.35 22.50 -7.53
C LEU A 22 1.94 21.10 -7.30
N PHE A 23 3.19 20.85 -7.73
CA PHE A 23 3.87 19.57 -7.49
C PHE A 23 4.16 19.32 -6.01
N CYS A 24 4.49 20.36 -5.24
CA CYS A 24 4.76 20.23 -3.81
C CYS A 24 3.50 20.03 -2.95
N THR A 25 2.32 20.46 -3.41
CA THR A 25 1.07 20.38 -2.62
C THR A 25 0.23 19.13 -2.89
N LEU A 26 0.50 18.41 -3.99
CA LEU A 26 -0.21 17.16 -4.33
C LEU A 26 0.26 15.92 -3.56
N ASN A 27 1.39 15.99 -2.84
CA ASN A 27 2.06 14.81 -2.28
C ASN A 27 1.92 14.61 -0.76
N THR A 28 1.22 15.47 -0.04
CA THR A 28 0.97 15.26 1.41
C THR A 28 -0.37 14.58 1.64
N HIS A 29 -0.50 13.32 1.20
CA HIS A 29 -1.55 12.46 1.72
C HIS A 29 -1.17 12.05 3.15
N ALA A 30 -2.05 12.34 4.11
CA ALA A 30 -1.90 11.88 5.49
C ALA A 30 -1.92 10.34 5.49
N GLN A 31 -0.90 9.72 6.11
CA GLN A 31 -0.92 8.28 6.34
C GLN A 31 -2.02 7.94 7.35
N GLY A 32 -2.80 6.90 7.06
CA GLY A 32 -3.91 6.46 7.91
C GLY A 32 -4.35 5.05 7.60
N LEU A 33 -5.33 4.55 8.35
CA LEU A 33 -5.95 3.25 8.11
C LEU A 33 -6.66 3.27 6.74
N ILE A 34 -6.23 2.41 5.82
CA ILE A 34 -6.80 2.28 4.48
C ILE A 34 -7.77 1.11 4.37
N TRP A 35 -7.53 0.04 5.14
CA TRP A 35 -8.37 -1.16 5.14
C TRP A 35 -8.17 -1.95 6.44
N SER A 36 -9.17 -2.73 6.82
CA SER A 36 -9.09 -3.67 7.95
C SER A 36 -9.83 -4.95 7.61
N ALA A 37 -9.22 -6.10 7.89
CA ALA A 37 -9.83 -7.42 7.73
C ALA A 37 -9.78 -8.17 9.06
N SER A 38 -10.88 -8.81 9.45
CA SER A 38 -10.98 -9.57 10.71
C SER A 38 -11.20 -11.04 10.42
N HIS A 39 -10.50 -11.89 11.18
CA HIS A 39 -10.47 -13.32 10.96
C HIS A 39 -10.54 -14.09 12.27
N SER A 40 -10.95 -15.35 12.15
CA SER A 40 -10.96 -16.32 13.24
C SER A 40 -10.27 -17.59 12.75
N ALA A 41 -9.23 -18.01 13.46
CA ALA A 41 -8.55 -19.27 13.22
C ALA A 41 -8.80 -20.22 14.40
N GLY A 42 -9.07 -21.49 14.10
CA GLY A 42 -9.39 -22.51 15.09
C GLY A 42 -8.37 -23.65 15.07
N ASN A 43 -7.97 -24.14 16.23
CA ASN A 43 -7.10 -25.32 16.34
C ASN A 43 -7.67 -26.30 17.38
N SER A 44 -7.65 -27.58 17.03
CA SER A 44 -8.07 -28.69 17.89
C SER A 44 -6.97 -29.23 18.81
N ALA A 45 -5.71 -28.82 18.60
CA ALA A 45 -4.58 -29.26 19.43
C ALA A 45 -4.40 -28.38 20.68
N PRO A 46 -4.05 -28.96 21.84
CA PRO A 46 -3.77 -28.20 23.06
C PRO A 46 -2.40 -27.50 22.94
N LEU A 47 -2.41 -26.24 22.48
CA LEU A 47 -1.21 -25.43 22.33
C LEU A 47 -1.35 -24.12 23.11
N ALA A 48 -0.52 -23.92 24.13
CA ALA A 48 -0.46 -22.69 24.94
C ALA A 48 -0.05 -21.45 24.10
N SER A 49 0.54 -21.68 22.93
CA SER A 49 0.93 -20.65 21.98
C SER A 49 0.91 -21.16 20.54
N TRP A 50 0.68 -20.27 19.59
CA TRP A 50 0.63 -20.57 18.16
C TRP A 50 1.74 -19.85 17.43
N GLN A 51 2.43 -20.54 16.53
CA GLN A 51 3.21 -19.86 15.52
C GLN A 51 2.24 -19.22 14.53
N VAL A 52 2.42 -17.93 14.32
CA VAL A 52 1.72 -17.13 13.31
C VAL A 52 2.74 -16.68 12.30
N ALA A 53 2.36 -16.70 11.02
CA ALA A 53 3.07 -16.02 9.96
C ALA A 53 2.12 -15.79 8.78
N PHE A 54 2.37 -14.73 8.02
CA PHE A 54 1.65 -14.43 6.79
C PHE A 54 2.62 -14.34 5.63
N ASP A 55 2.18 -14.74 4.45
CA ASP A 55 2.85 -14.35 3.22
C ASP A 55 1.88 -14.14 2.07
N HIS A 56 2.37 -13.49 1.03
CA HIS A 56 1.68 -13.32 -0.23
C HIS A 56 2.36 -14.22 -1.28
N VAL A 57 1.57 -14.97 -2.04
CA VAL A 57 2.08 -15.80 -3.14
C VAL A 57 1.16 -15.69 -4.36
N SER A 58 1.76 -15.60 -5.53
CA SER A 58 1.05 -15.65 -6.81
C SER A 58 0.63 -17.07 -7.19
N ASP A 59 1.39 -18.09 -6.76
CA ASP A 59 1.08 -19.50 -6.96
C ASP A 59 0.96 -20.22 -5.60
N PRO A 60 -0.25 -20.69 -5.21
CA PRO A 60 -0.48 -21.36 -3.94
C PRO A 60 0.16 -22.75 -3.84
N SER A 61 0.63 -23.32 -4.96
CA SER A 61 1.33 -24.62 -4.98
C SER A 61 2.77 -24.54 -4.46
N PHE A 62 3.26 -23.34 -4.14
CA PHE A 62 4.62 -23.11 -3.68
C PHE A 62 4.87 -23.70 -2.27
N PRO A 63 5.90 -24.55 -2.08
CA PRO A 63 6.04 -25.38 -0.87
C PRO A 63 6.64 -24.67 0.35
N ILE A 64 6.99 -23.38 0.25
CA ILE A 64 7.63 -22.65 1.35
C ILE A 64 6.58 -22.21 2.36
N TYR A 65 6.78 -22.49 3.65
CA TYR A 65 5.94 -21.99 4.73
C TYR A 65 6.07 -20.46 4.87
N PRO A 66 4.98 -19.74 5.19
CA PRO A 66 5.02 -18.28 5.38
C PRO A 66 6.13 -17.81 6.33
N SER A 67 6.31 -18.52 7.45
CA SER A 67 7.35 -18.22 8.45
C SER A 67 8.79 -18.32 7.94
N LEU A 68 8.99 -19.00 6.80
CA LEU A 68 10.28 -19.24 6.17
C LEU A 68 10.43 -18.51 4.83
N ASN A 69 9.46 -17.68 4.44
CA ASN A 69 9.49 -16.97 3.18
C ASN A 69 10.20 -15.61 3.36
N PRO A 70 11.45 -15.44 2.89
CA PRO A 70 12.20 -14.21 3.10
C PRO A 70 11.76 -13.09 2.15
N VAL A 71 10.99 -13.39 1.09
CA VAL A 71 10.62 -12.45 0.03
C VAL A 71 9.32 -11.75 0.38
N THR A 72 8.33 -12.51 0.85
CA THR A 72 6.98 -12.01 1.11
C THR A 72 6.46 -12.38 2.49
N GLY A 73 7.24 -13.05 3.35
CA GLY A 73 6.81 -13.41 4.71
C GLY A 73 6.88 -12.25 5.70
N ILE A 74 5.85 -12.12 6.55
CA ILE A 74 5.76 -11.16 7.65
C ILE A 74 5.21 -11.82 8.93
N PHE A 75 5.43 -11.19 10.09
CA PHE A 75 4.88 -11.62 11.39
C PHE A 75 5.27 -13.03 11.79
N SER A 76 6.46 -13.52 11.43
CA SER A 76 6.94 -14.85 11.83
C SER A 76 7.22 -14.88 13.35
N MET A 77 6.19 -15.12 14.15
CA MET A 77 6.23 -14.98 15.60
C MET A 77 5.33 -16.00 16.31
N THR A 78 5.45 -16.05 17.64
CA THR A 78 4.61 -16.90 18.49
C THR A 78 3.64 -16.03 19.28
N ILE A 79 2.35 -16.32 19.17
CA ILE A 79 1.27 -15.66 19.91
C ILE A 79 0.77 -16.58 21.02
N ALA A 80 0.48 -16.04 22.19
CA ALA A 80 -0.08 -16.75 23.34
C ALA A 80 -1.32 -16.04 23.90
N THR A 81 -2.06 -16.69 24.79
CA THR A 81 -3.33 -16.17 25.34
C THR A 81 -3.20 -14.81 26.01
N ASN A 82 -2.04 -14.55 26.63
CA ASN A 82 -1.69 -13.27 27.26
C ASN A 82 -1.38 -12.14 26.27
N ASP A 83 -1.36 -12.41 24.97
CA ASP A 83 -1.26 -11.40 23.93
C ASP A 83 -2.62 -10.83 23.52
N THR A 84 -3.73 -11.29 24.12
CA THR A 84 -5.05 -10.72 23.88
C THR A 84 -5.05 -9.20 24.10
N GLY A 85 -5.54 -8.46 23.11
CA GLY A 85 -5.56 -7.00 23.06
C GLY A 85 -4.25 -6.36 22.57
N ARG A 86 -3.18 -7.14 22.36
CA ARG A 86 -1.92 -6.61 21.81
C ARG A 86 -2.00 -6.42 20.30
N THR A 87 -1.17 -5.50 19.83
CA THR A 87 -0.99 -5.18 18.41
C THR A 87 0.48 -5.27 18.06
N PHE A 88 0.77 -5.92 16.95
CA PHE A 88 2.11 -6.10 16.40
C PHE A 88 2.15 -5.40 15.04
N ALA A 89 3.21 -4.69 14.73
CA ALA A 89 3.32 -3.93 13.48
C ALA A 89 4.40 -4.54 12.58
N ALA A 90 4.08 -4.67 11.30
CA ALA A 90 4.98 -5.05 10.22
C ALA A 90 5.19 -3.85 9.30
N ASN A 91 6.44 -3.50 9.02
CA ASN A 91 6.84 -2.45 8.09
C ASN A 91 8.23 -2.73 7.51
N ALA A 92 8.67 -1.90 6.58
CA ALA A 92 9.95 -2.06 5.89
C ALA A 92 11.19 -2.03 6.80
N LEU A 93 11.08 -1.54 8.05
CA LEU A 93 12.20 -1.46 8.98
C LEU A 93 12.38 -2.74 9.80
N ASN A 94 11.29 -3.49 10.06
CA ASN A 94 11.32 -4.64 10.96
C ASN A 94 11.00 -5.98 10.30
N GLU A 95 10.47 -5.98 9.08
CA GLU A 95 10.06 -7.19 8.38
C GLU A 95 10.71 -7.24 6.98
N PRO A 96 11.74 -8.09 6.76
CA PRO A 96 12.45 -8.17 5.48
C PRO A 96 11.55 -8.49 4.28
N GLY A 97 10.51 -9.31 4.49
CA GLY A 97 9.55 -9.68 3.46
C GLY A 97 8.44 -8.63 3.23
N PHE A 98 8.39 -7.54 4.01
CA PHE A 98 7.31 -6.55 3.92
C PHE A 98 7.16 -5.95 2.53
N ALA A 99 8.27 -5.59 1.88
CA ALA A 99 8.24 -4.99 0.56
C ALA A 99 7.63 -5.93 -0.50
N GLY A 100 7.97 -7.23 -0.46
CA GLY A 100 7.41 -8.21 -1.37
C GLY A 100 5.95 -8.55 -1.05
N PHE A 101 5.58 -8.59 0.24
CA PHE A 101 4.21 -8.78 0.67
C PHE A 101 3.30 -7.65 0.17
N VAL A 102 3.71 -6.40 0.36
CA VAL A 102 2.97 -5.21 -0.11
C VAL A 102 2.93 -5.14 -1.63
N ALA A 103 4.03 -5.49 -2.31
CA ALA A 103 4.05 -5.50 -3.77
C ALA A 103 3.00 -6.45 -4.35
N GLY A 104 2.78 -7.62 -3.71
CA GLY A 104 1.70 -8.52 -4.07
C GLY A 104 0.31 -7.93 -3.83
N LEU A 105 0.07 -7.41 -2.62
CA LEU A 105 -1.21 -6.79 -2.24
C LEU A 105 -1.62 -5.55 -3.06
N THR A 106 -0.76 -5.04 -3.93
CA THR A 106 -0.99 -3.78 -4.65
C THR A 106 -0.74 -3.90 -6.16
N ASP A 107 -0.56 -5.12 -6.68
CA ASP A 107 -0.25 -5.36 -8.09
C ASP A 107 -1.49 -5.33 -9.01
N GLY A 108 -2.70 -5.32 -8.45
CA GLY A 108 -3.96 -5.32 -9.18
C GLY A 108 -4.44 -6.70 -9.60
N GLU A 109 -3.74 -7.77 -9.21
CA GLU A 109 -4.14 -9.15 -9.46
C GLU A 109 -4.89 -9.72 -8.25
N ASN A 110 -5.57 -10.87 -8.42
CA ASN A 110 -6.19 -11.59 -7.32
C ASN A 110 -5.27 -12.74 -6.90
N GLY A 111 -4.22 -12.40 -6.15
CA GLY A 111 -3.24 -13.34 -5.65
C GLY A 111 -3.77 -14.23 -4.53
N HIS A 112 -2.85 -14.79 -3.75
CA HIS A 112 -3.18 -15.56 -2.56
C HIS A 112 -2.44 -15.06 -1.34
N LEU A 113 -3.18 -14.92 -0.25
CA LEU A 113 -2.63 -14.75 1.08
C LEU A 113 -2.62 -16.09 1.79
N ARG A 114 -1.51 -16.41 2.43
CA ARG A 114 -1.42 -17.60 3.26
C ARG A 114 -1.19 -17.21 4.70
N PHE A 115 -1.90 -17.90 5.57
CA PHE A 115 -1.74 -17.82 7.00
C PHE A 115 -1.23 -19.16 7.50
N GLN A 116 -0.13 -19.13 8.23
CA GLN A 116 0.32 -20.25 9.03
C GLN A 116 -0.23 -20.07 10.43
N ASP A 117 -0.97 -21.07 10.91
CA ASP A 117 -1.40 -21.16 12.29
C ASP A 117 -0.62 -22.25 13.06
N GLY A 118 -0.86 -22.32 14.37
CA GLY A 118 -0.20 -23.27 15.26
C GLY A 118 -0.44 -24.75 14.92
N SER A 119 -1.34 -25.09 13.98
CA SER A 119 -1.54 -26.47 13.52
C SER A 119 -0.53 -26.91 12.45
N GLY A 120 0.25 -25.96 11.92
CA GLY A 120 1.13 -26.19 10.77
C GLY A 120 0.37 -26.27 9.45
N ALA A 121 -0.95 -26.13 9.45
CA ALA A 121 -1.72 -25.96 8.23
C ALA A 121 -1.41 -24.59 7.60
N VAL A 122 -1.25 -24.59 6.29
CA VAL A 122 -1.13 -23.38 5.48
C VAL A 122 -2.24 -23.45 4.46
N GLN A 123 -3.25 -22.60 4.62
CA GLN A 123 -4.36 -22.52 3.68
C GLN A 123 -4.21 -21.23 2.87
N PRO A 124 -4.05 -21.33 1.54
CA PRO A 124 -4.10 -20.16 0.68
C PRO A 124 -5.54 -19.70 0.51
N TRP A 125 -5.75 -18.41 0.67
CA TRP A 125 -7.01 -17.74 0.36
C TRP A 125 -6.78 -16.73 -0.76
N HIS A 126 -7.71 -16.66 -1.70
CA HIS A 126 -7.71 -15.54 -2.63
C HIS A 126 -7.78 -14.22 -1.87
N GLU A 127 -7.04 -13.23 -2.33
CA GLU A 127 -6.98 -11.91 -1.68
C GLU A 127 -8.36 -11.31 -1.49
N GLN A 128 -9.23 -11.41 -2.50
CA GLN A 128 -10.61 -10.92 -2.39
C GLN A 128 -11.36 -11.54 -1.21
N ASP A 129 -11.17 -12.85 -0.96
CA ASP A 129 -11.92 -13.58 0.06
C ASP A 129 -11.33 -13.29 1.44
N PHE A 130 -10.00 -13.22 1.51
CA PHE A 130 -9.29 -12.89 2.73
C PHE A 130 -9.54 -11.44 3.17
N LEU A 131 -9.49 -10.49 2.24
CA LEU A 131 -9.68 -9.07 2.51
C LEU A 131 -11.16 -8.68 2.58
N GLY A 132 -12.08 -9.55 2.16
CA GLY A 132 -13.51 -9.24 2.08
C GLY A 132 -13.82 -8.21 0.99
N ARG A 133 -13.08 -8.25 -0.11
CA ARG A 133 -13.17 -7.33 -1.25
C ARG A 133 -13.83 -8.00 -2.45
N SER A 134 -14.18 -7.20 -3.45
CA SER A 134 -14.82 -7.71 -4.68
C SER A 134 -13.79 -8.26 -5.66
N ALA A 135 -14.19 -9.22 -6.50
CA ALA A 135 -13.34 -9.75 -7.57
C ALA A 135 -12.87 -8.71 -8.60
N LEU A 136 -13.50 -7.53 -8.67
CA LEU A 136 -13.12 -6.43 -9.56
C LEU A 136 -12.07 -5.50 -8.93
N ALA A 137 -11.84 -5.62 -7.64
CA ALA A 137 -10.84 -4.88 -6.86
C ALA A 137 -10.37 -5.77 -5.70
N PRO A 138 -9.78 -6.94 -6.03
CA PRO A 138 -9.52 -8.03 -5.10
C PRO A 138 -8.52 -7.64 -4.00
N ASP A 139 -7.63 -6.72 -4.33
CA ASP A 139 -6.45 -6.32 -3.56
C ASP A 139 -6.51 -4.82 -3.20
N LEU A 140 -5.38 -4.28 -2.74
CA LEU A 140 -5.19 -2.90 -2.35
C LEU A 140 -4.44 -2.10 -3.42
N ALA A 141 -4.58 -2.45 -4.70
CA ALA A 141 -4.04 -1.67 -5.81
C ALA A 141 -4.42 -0.18 -5.71
N GLY A 142 -3.46 0.68 -6.06
CA GLY A 142 -3.61 2.13 -5.95
C GLY A 142 -3.35 2.70 -4.55
N TYR A 143 -2.89 1.88 -3.59
CA TYR A 143 -2.43 2.33 -2.28
C TYR A 143 -0.93 2.07 -2.06
N ASN A 144 -0.27 2.96 -1.34
CA ASN A 144 1.07 2.75 -0.81
C ASN A 144 0.95 2.36 0.67
N ILE A 145 1.12 1.07 0.95
CA ILE A 145 1.03 0.50 2.30
C ILE A 145 2.37 0.70 3.01
N THR A 146 2.36 1.36 4.16
CA THR A 146 3.57 1.69 4.94
C THR A 146 3.68 0.87 6.21
N GLU A 147 2.56 0.37 6.73
CA GLU A 147 2.50 -0.49 7.89
C GLU A 147 1.29 -1.42 7.80
N ILE A 148 1.45 -2.63 8.33
CA ILE A 148 0.35 -3.55 8.57
C ILE A 148 0.38 -3.86 10.06
N ALA A 149 -0.76 -3.76 10.74
CA ALA A 149 -0.88 -4.10 12.14
C ALA A 149 -1.69 -5.39 12.30
N PHE A 150 -1.08 -6.38 12.95
CA PHE A 150 -1.74 -7.59 13.41
C PHE A 150 -2.21 -7.39 14.84
N ARG A 151 -3.52 -7.33 15.04
CA ARG A 151 -4.14 -7.17 16.36
C ARG A 151 -4.73 -8.49 16.81
N VAL A 152 -4.32 -8.96 17.98
CA VAL A 152 -4.97 -10.09 18.65
C VAL A 152 -6.21 -9.55 19.36
N ASN A 153 -7.37 -9.77 18.76
CA ASN A 153 -8.64 -9.34 19.34
C ASN A 153 -9.00 -10.23 20.52
N ASN A 154 -8.80 -11.54 20.35
CA ASN A 154 -9.04 -12.53 21.37
C ASN A 154 -8.22 -13.78 21.14
N PHE A 155 -7.80 -14.44 22.22
CA PHE A 155 -7.20 -15.76 22.13
C PHE A 155 -7.66 -16.63 23.30
N TYR A 156 -8.55 -17.56 22.97
CA TYR A 156 -9.16 -18.47 23.92
C TYR A 156 -8.37 -19.77 24.06
N ASP A 157 -8.02 -20.10 25.30
CA ASP A 157 -7.57 -21.40 25.75
C ASP A 157 -8.63 -22.01 26.68
N TYR A 158 -9.16 -23.17 26.29
CA TYR A 158 -10.24 -23.88 26.98
C TYR A 158 -9.91 -24.40 28.38
N PHE A 159 -8.65 -24.37 28.86
CA PHE A 159 -8.33 -24.92 30.19
C PHE A 159 -9.04 -24.24 31.39
N ASP A 160 -9.75 -23.12 31.19
CA ASP A 160 -10.42 -22.35 32.26
C ASP A 160 -11.97 -22.25 32.21
N VAL A 161 -12.70 -22.99 31.35
CA VAL A 161 -14.18 -22.85 31.22
C VAL A 161 -14.92 -24.21 31.10
N PRO A 162 -16.13 -24.42 31.69
CA PRO A 162 -16.71 -25.76 31.87
C PRO A 162 -17.57 -26.31 30.70
N GLU A 163 -17.58 -25.70 29.50
CA GLU A 163 -18.51 -26.10 28.42
C GLU A 163 -17.81 -26.72 27.21
N ASP A 164 -18.03 -28.02 26.99
CA ASP A 164 -17.50 -28.87 25.92
C ASP A 164 -17.60 -28.27 24.50
N ARG A 165 -16.60 -27.47 24.11
CA ARG A 165 -16.33 -27.14 22.71
C ARG A 165 -14.83 -27.25 22.43
N TRP A 166 -14.49 -28.22 21.60
CA TRP A 166 -13.15 -28.73 21.29
C TRP A 166 -12.20 -27.78 20.53
N PHE A 167 -12.39 -26.46 20.57
CA PHE A 167 -11.70 -25.53 19.66
C PHE A 167 -11.12 -24.30 20.38
N ARG A 168 -9.78 -24.23 20.46
CA ARG A 168 -9.08 -22.97 20.76
C ARG A 168 -9.24 -22.05 19.56
N THR A 169 -9.54 -20.79 19.81
CA THR A 169 -9.85 -19.81 18.75
C THR A 169 -8.98 -18.58 18.92
N LEU A 170 -8.27 -18.22 17.86
CA LEU A 170 -7.55 -16.95 17.70
C LEU A 170 -8.39 -16.03 16.83
N GLU A 171 -8.94 -14.98 17.43
CA GLU A 171 -9.60 -13.89 16.73
C GLU A 171 -8.59 -12.76 16.54
N TYR A 172 -8.39 -12.33 15.30
CA TYR A 172 -7.43 -11.30 14.97
C TYR A 172 -7.95 -10.36 13.90
N SER A 173 -7.30 -9.20 13.77
CA SER A 173 -7.49 -8.33 12.62
C SER A 173 -6.16 -7.90 12.03
N LEU A 174 -6.16 -7.69 10.72
CA LEU A 174 -5.09 -7.06 9.97
C LEU A 174 -5.55 -5.68 9.52
N ASP A 175 -4.90 -4.66 10.06
CA ASP A 175 -5.13 -3.27 9.73
C ASP A 175 -4.03 -2.78 8.80
N PHE A 176 -4.40 -2.30 7.62
CA PHE A 176 -3.47 -1.82 6.61
C PHE A 176 -3.41 -0.30 6.71
N TYR A 177 -2.21 0.26 6.91
CA TYR A 177 -1.97 1.69 7.00
C TYR A 177 -1.18 2.18 5.80
N GLY A 178 -1.55 3.33 5.29
CA GLY A 178 -0.92 3.90 4.11
C GLY A 178 -1.63 5.14 3.59
N ALA A 179 -1.44 5.39 2.30
CA ALA A 179 -2.10 6.46 1.58
C ALA A 179 -2.40 6.02 0.14
N PRO A 180 -3.42 6.59 -0.52
CA PRO A 180 -3.59 6.42 -1.96
C PRO A 180 -2.33 6.84 -2.71
N VAL A 181 -1.93 6.07 -3.71
CA VAL A 181 -0.90 6.46 -4.66
C VAL A 181 -1.48 7.59 -5.51
N PRO A 182 -0.85 8.79 -5.55
CA PRO A 182 -1.36 9.87 -6.38
C PRO A 182 -1.44 9.40 -7.84
N GLU A 183 -2.62 9.54 -8.44
CA GLU A 183 -2.71 9.40 -9.89
C GLU A 183 -1.75 10.41 -10.55
N PRO A 184 -1.08 10.06 -11.66
CA PRO A 184 -0.38 11.06 -12.45
C PRO A 184 -1.41 12.12 -12.83
N SER A 185 -1.33 13.30 -12.19
CA SER A 185 -2.43 14.26 -12.30
C SER A 185 -2.73 14.52 -13.77
N THR A 186 -3.93 14.15 -14.21
CA THR A 186 -4.36 14.29 -15.61
C THR A 186 -4.19 15.74 -16.06
N TYR A 187 -4.28 16.68 -15.12
CA TYR A 187 -3.99 18.09 -15.29
C TYR A 187 -2.50 18.40 -15.57
N ALA A 188 -1.54 17.73 -14.91
CA ALA A 188 -0.13 17.88 -15.26
C ALA A 188 0.17 17.31 -16.66
N LEU A 189 -0.44 16.18 -17.03
CA LEU A 189 -0.34 15.62 -18.38
C LEU A 189 -0.97 16.52 -19.44
N LEU A 190 -2.16 17.08 -19.16
CA LEU A 190 -2.83 18.06 -20.02
C LEU A 190 -2.01 19.36 -20.14
N ALA A 191 -1.44 19.85 -19.04
CA ALA A 191 -0.59 21.04 -19.03
C ALA A 191 0.71 20.82 -19.82
N LEU A 192 1.35 19.66 -19.68
CA LEU A 192 2.49 19.24 -20.50
C LEU A 192 2.12 19.12 -21.98
N GLY A 193 0.99 18.49 -22.28
CA GLY A 193 0.46 18.39 -23.64
C GLY A 193 0.20 19.77 -24.27
N ALA A 194 -0.42 20.68 -23.53
CA ALA A 194 -0.66 22.06 -23.95
C ALA A 194 0.65 22.86 -24.15
N ALA A 195 1.62 22.70 -23.24
CA ALA A 195 2.92 23.35 -23.34
C ALA A 195 3.72 22.84 -24.56
N ALA A 196 3.69 21.54 -24.83
CA ALA A 196 4.30 20.94 -26.02
C ALA A 196 3.66 21.48 -27.31
N LEU A 197 2.33 21.60 -27.36
CA LEU A 197 1.58 22.17 -28.48
C LEU A 197 1.93 23.65 -28.73
N LEU A 198 2.09 24.45 -27.67
CA LEU A 198 2.48 25.86 -27.76
C LEU A 198 3.93 26.01 -28.27
N MET A 199 4.85 25.18 -27.80
CA MET A 199 6.24 25.19 -28.27
C MET A 199 6.35 24.75 -29.74
N TRP A 200 5.59 23.73 -30.14
CA TRP A 200 5.53 23.27 -31.53
C TRP A 200 4.97 24.34 -32.48
N ARG A 201 3.93 25.08 -32.04
CA ARG A 201 3.41 26.24 -32.79
C ARG A 201 4.42 27.37 -32.90
N LYS A 202 5.23 27.63 -31.87
CA LYS A 202 6.27 28.67 -31.90
C LYS A 202 7.41 28.31 -32.85
N ALA A 203 7.80 27.04 -32.91
CA ALA A 203 8.85 26.55 -33.81
C ALA A 203 8.44 26.59 -35.30
N ARG A 204 7.13 26.61 -35.60
CA ARG A 204 6.59 26.67 -36.96
C ARG A 204 6.24 28.08 -37.46
N ARG A 205 6.51 29.14 -36.69
CA ARG A 205 6.29 30.50 -37.21
C ARG A 205 7.34 30.77 -38.31
N PRO A 206 6.93 30.98 -39.56
CA PRO A 206 7.88 31.34 -40.62
C PRO A 206 8.51 32.68 -40.24
N THR A 207 9.84 32.74 -40.29
CA THR A 207 10.61 33.97 -40.14
C THR A 207 10.15 34.90 -41.26
N THR A 208 9.38 35.93 -40.94
CA THR A 208 9.10 37.02 -41.88
C THR A 208 10.44 37.67 -42.22
N GLU A 209 10.96 37.38 -43.42
CA GLU A 209 12.08 38.09 -44.01
C GLU A 209 11.70 39.57 -44.15
N THR A 210 12.30 40.40 -43.32
CA THR A 210 12.29 41.85 -43.50
C THR A 210 13.18 42.17 -44.71
N LYS A 211 12.59 42.27 -45.91
CA LYS A 211 13.25 42.93 -47.05
C LYS A 211 13.39 44.41 -46.72
N ILE A 212 14.59 44.82 -46.29
CA ILE A 212 14.99 46.22 -46.27
C ILE A 212 15.21 46.62 -47.73
N GLY A 213 14.27 47.38 -48.27
CA GLY A 213 14.40 48.02 -49.58
C GLY A 213 15.46 49.11 -49.50
N ASN A 214 16.43 49.04 -50.40
CA ASN A 214 17.30 50.16 -50.74
C ASN A 214 16.56 51.02 -51.76
N GLU A 215 16.33 52.28 -51.43
CA GLU A 215 16.27 53.40 -52.37
C GLU A 215 17.22 54.50 -51.87
#